data_AF-A0A7X8NPU8-F1
#
_entry.id   AF-A0A7X8NPU8-F1
#
_cell.length_a   1.000
_cell.length_b   1.000
_cell.length_c   1.000
_cell.angle_alpha   90.00
_cell.angle_beta   90.00
_cell.angle_gamma   90.00
#
_symmetry.space_group_name_H-M   'P 1'
#
loop_
_entity.id
_entity.type
_entity.pdbx_description
1 polymer ?
#
loop_
_entity_poly.entity_id
_entity_poly.type
_entity_poly.pdbx_seq_one_letter_code
_entity_poly.pdbx_strand_id
1 'polypeptide(L)'
;MTALRRSTILGMAAVLLVAGKASARDFSIGGGISVTLDETWTGTSMQNPAMKFGGMKDMMDEATESRLRRPGTGVLVSYMKFKTDKPAKDIAVDDGANVVKAAKTIYGTQAAEEQPVPTIHRKGDTVRAYVTLHPRPGAGLNVAPGYPTGCVTTGTIRLGAAIHNVSIASESCESASHQQAVAAIFETGGQ
;
A
#
# COMPACT_ATOMS: atom_id res chain seq x y z
N MET A 1 53.45 20.00 -34.47
CA MET A 1 53.59 19.76 -33.02
C MET A 1 52.41 18.93 -32.55
N THR A 2 52.74 17.69 -32.22
CA THR A 2 52.19 16.78 -31.20
C THR A 2 50.87 17.12 -30.48
N ALA A 3 49.99 16.12 -30.46
CA ALA A 3 48.76 16.03 -29.69
C ALA A 3 48.95 16.11 -28.17
N LEU A 4 47.94 16.64 -27.46
CA LEU A 4 47.65 16.28 -26.08
C LEU A 4 46.16 15.90 -25.95
N ARG A 5 45.94 14.60 -25.75
CA ARG A 5 44.69 14.00 -25.27
C ARG A 5 44.42 14.40 -23.82
N ARG A 6 43.14 14.38 -23.42
CA ARG A 6 42.54 13.74 -22.21
C ARG A 6 41.41 14.63 -21.66
N SER A 7 40.16 14.28 -21.94
CA SER A 7 39.32 13.42 -21.09
C SER A 7 38.82 14.15 -19.83
N THR A 8 37.59 14.65 -19.89
CA THR A 8 36.77 14.92 -18.70
C THR A 8 35.42 14.24 -18.88
N ILE A 9 35.45 12.91 -18.98
CA ILE A 9 34.32 12.06 -18.61
C ILE A 9 34.65 11.58 -17.18
N LEU A 10 34.22 12.37 -16.21
CA LEU A 10 34.12 12.05 -14.78
C LEU A 10 32.82 12.77 -14.37
N GLY A 11 31.76 12.16 -13.88
CA GLY A 11 31.57 10.83 -13.34
C GLY A 11 30.27 10.91 -12.54
N MET A 12 29.11 10.89 -13.23
CA MET A 12 27.85 10.51 -12.61
C MET A 12 27.72 8.99 -12.72
N ALA A 13 28.69 8.30 -12.13
CA ALA A 13 28.54 6.90 -11.80
C ALA A 13 27.50 6.85 -10.67
N ALA A 14 26.32 6.33 -11.02
CA ALA A 14 25.44 5.57 -10.14
C ALA A 14 25.35 6.06 -8.68
N VAL A 15 24.23 6.72 -8.36
CA VAL A 15 23.65 6.64 -7.00
C VAL A 15 23.08 5.24 -6.82
N LEU A 16 23.97 4.25 -6.82
CA LEU A 16 23.77 2.88 -6.38
C LEU A 16 24.97 2.60 -5.48
N LEU A 17 24.72 2.06 -4.29
CA LEU A 17 25.63 1.91 -3.14
C LEU A 17 25.58 3.16 -2.25
N VAL A 18 24.88 3.20 -1.11
CA VAL A 18 24.77 2.18 -0.07
C VAL A 18 23.45 2.38 0.69
N ALA A 19 22.35 1.84 0.18
CA ALA A 19 21.39 1.28 1.11
C ALA A 19 22.03 -0.03 1.53
N GLY A 20 22.58 -0.10 2.75
CA GLY A 20 23.05 -1.35 3.33
C GLY A 20 21.99 -2.41 3.09
N LYS A 21 22.40 -3.68 2.95
CA LYS A 21 21.48 -4.81 3.01
C LYS A 21 20.86 -4.83 4.40
N ALA A 22 19.96 -3.89 4.70
CA ALA A 22 18.99 -4.02 5.76
C ALA A 22 18.32 -5.35 5.46
N SER A 23 18.40 -6.28 6.41
CA SER A 23 17.83 -7.59 6.18
C SER A 23 16.34 -7.39 5.88
N ALA A 24 15.89 -7.98 4.78
CA ALA A 24 14.51 -7.87 4.34
C ALA A 24 13.71 -8.99 4.99
N ARG A 25 12.47 -8.68 5.39
CA ARG A 25 11.54 -9.62 6.00
C ARG A 25 10.23 -9.59 5.24
N ASP A 26 9.68 -10.77 5.01
CA ASP A 26 8.36 -10.93 4.40
C ASP A 26 7.25 -10.94 5.46
N PHE A 27 6.19 -10.20 5.18
CA PHE A 27 4.98 -10.12 5.99
C PHE A 27 3.79 -10.61 5.17
N SER A 28 3.16 -11.72 5.57
CA SER A 28 1.95 -12.21 4.91
C SER A 28 0.75 -11.34 5.25
N ILE A 29 0.04 -10.85 4.22
CA ILE A 29 -1.11 -9.94 4.35
C ILE A 29 -2.44 -10.59 3.93
N GLY A 30 -2.49 -11.91 3.85
CA GLY A 30 -3.66 -12.69 3.42
C GLY A 30 -3.64 -13.04 1.93
N GLY A 31 -4.50 -14.00 1.54
CA GLY A 31 -4.70 -14.36 0.13
C GLY A 31 -3.46 -14.86 -0.62
N GLY A 32 -2.47 -15.38 0.10
CA GLY A 32 -1.18 -15.79 -0.45
C GLY A 32 -0.20 -14.65 -0.76
N ILE A 33 -0.56 -13.39 -0.48
CA ILE A 33 0.30 -12.23 -0.72
C ILE A 33 1.22 -11.99 0.47
N SER A 34 2.50 -11.78 0.19
CA SER A 34 3.51 -11.31 1.14
C SER A 34 4.09 -9.96 0.67
N VAL A 35 4.45 -9.13 1.64
CA VAL A 35 5.10 -7.84 1.43
C VAL A 35 6.50 -7.89 2.04
N THR A 36 7.51 -7.59 1.24
CA THR A 36 8.91 -7.54 1.70
C THR A 36 9.24 -6.13 2.18
N LEU A 37 9.61 -5.99 3.45
CA LEU A 37 10.01 -4.72 4.08
C LEU A 37 11.34 -4.91 4.82
N ASP A 38 12.03 -3.82 5.17
CA ASP A 38 13.25 -3.94 5.97
C ASP A 38 12.98 -4.42 7.41
N GLU A 39 14.04 -4.86 8.10
CA GLU A 39 13.99 -5.41 9.47
C GLU A 39 13.49 -4.45 10.56
N THR A 40 13.39 -3.14 10.26
CA THR A 40 12.86 -2.17 11.22
C THR A 40 11.33 -2.24 11.33
N TRP A 41 10.69 -2.96 10.41
CA TRP A 41 9.28 -3.24 10.45
C TRP A 41 8.96 -4.42 11.38
N THR A 42 7.89 -4.25 12.12
CA THR A 42 7.24 -5.31 12.89
C THR A 42 5.83 -5.49 12.35
N GLY A 43 5.23 -6.66 12.56
CA GLY A 43 3.89 -6.88 12.07
C GLY A 43 3.23 -8.13 12.63
N THR A 44 1.91 -8.08 12.65
CA THR A 44 1.05 -9.19 13.06
C THR A 44 -0.10 -9.34 12.06
N SER A 45 -0.45 -10.57 11.74
CA SER A 45 -1.63 -10.91 10.95
C SER A 45 -2.53 -11.82 11.78
N MET A 46 -3.82 -11.55 11.78
CA MET A 46 -4.81 -12.33 12.50
C MET A 46 -6.06 -12.49 11.65
N GLN A 47 -6.78 -13.60 11.83
CA GLN A 47 -8.08 -13.77 11.19
C GLN A 47 -8.99 -12.61 11.59
N ASN A 48 -9.70 -12.03 10.61
CA ASN A 48 -10.62 -10.92 10.89
C ASN A 48 -11.66 -11.38 11.93
N PRO A 49 -11.80 -10.69 13.08
CA PRO A 49 -12.74 -11.09 14.12
C PRO A 49 -14.19 -11.19 13.64
N ALA A 50 -14.55 -10.45 12.58
CA ALA A 50 -15.88 -10.51 11.97
C ALA A 50 -16.21 -11.92 11.43
N MET A 51 -15.20 -12.73 11.09
CA MET A 51 -15.38 -14.12 10.68
C MET A 51 -15.93 -15.01 11.80
N LYS A 52 -16.06 -14.53 13.04
CA LYS A 52 -16.73 -15.27 14.12
C LYS A 52 -18.26 -15.17 14.05
N PHE A 53 -18.81 -14.21 13.30
CA PHE A 53 -20.25 -14.04 13.14
C PHE A 53 -20.75 -14.88 11.96
N GLY A 54 -21.88 -15.60 12.15
CA GLY A 54 -22.44 -16.53 11.16
C GLY A 54 -22.65 -15.90 9.78
N GLY A 55 -23.32 -14.74 9.72
CA GLY A 55 -23.60 -14.06 8.45
C GLY A 55 -22.34 -13.67 7.66
N MET A 56 -21.21 -13.42 8.33
CA MET A 56 -19.95 -13.12 7.64
C MET A 56 -19.32 -14.37 7.04
N LYS A 57 -19.39 -15.51 7.74
CA LYS A 57 -18.93 -16.81 7.22
C LYS A 57 -19.74 -17.27 6.01
N ASP A 58 -21.01 -16.93 5.94
CA ASP A 58 -21.86 -17.29 4.80
C ASP A 58 -21.48 -16.52 3.53
N MET A 59 -20.92 -15.32 3.68
CA MET A 59 -20.53 -14.44 2.56
C MET A 59 -19.05 -14.54 2.16
N MET A 60 -18.17 -14.98 3.05
CA MET A 60 -16.72 -14.96 2.84
C MET A 60 -16.07 -16.34 2.96
N ASP A 61 -15.08 -16.58 2.11
CA ASP A 61 -14.18 -17.74 2.20
C ASP A 61 -13.07 -17.50 3.24
N GLU A 62 -12.53 -16.29 3.27
CA GLU A 62 -11.38 -15.93 4.10
C GLU A 62 -11.41 -14.43 4.41
N ALA A 63 -10.96 -14.04 5.61
CA ALA A 63 -10.66 -12.65 5.91
C ALA A 63 -9.56 -12.55 6.98
N THR A 64 -8.64 -11.62 6.77
CA THR A 64 -7.45 -11.40 7.60
C THR A 64 -7.25 -9.91 7.81
N GLU A 65 -6.84 -9.54 9.02
CA GLU A 65 -6.33 -8.20 9.32
C GLU A 65 -4.83 -8.28 9.59
N SER A 66 -4.06 -7.45 8.89
CA SER A 66 -2.63 -7.31 9.09
C SER A 66 -2.28 -5.90 9.52
N ARG A 67 -1.42 -5.79 10.52
CA ARG A 67 -0.95 -4.53 11.09
C ARG A 67 0.57 -4.54 11.06
N LEU A 68 1.16 -3.66 10.25
CA LEU A 68 2.60 -3.50 10.14
C LEU A 68 2.99 -2.14 10.71
N ARG A 69 4.11 -2.06 11.43
CA ARG A 69 4.53 -0.87 12.17
C ARG A 69 6.03 -0.68 12.09
N ARG A 70 6.43 0.58 11.97
CA ARG A 70 7.77 1.08 12.31
C ARG A 70 7.65 2.48 12.91
N PRO A 71 8.70 3.05 13.50
CA PRO A 71 8.66 4.44 13.94
C PRO A 71 8.24 5.37 12.79
N GLY A 72 7.27 6.26 13.05
CA GLY A 72 6.78 7.27 12.12
C GLY A 72 5.90 6.77 10.95
N THR A 73 5.64 5.46 10.83
CA THR A 73 4.76 4.89 9.79
C THR A 73 4.08 3.59 10.23
N GLY A 74 2.84 3.37 9.82
CA GLY A 74 2.21 2.06 9.92
C GLY A 74 1.30 1.73 8.74
N VAL A 75 1.07 0.43 8.55
CA VAL A 75 0.21 -0.13 7.52
C VAL A 75 -0.90 -0.95 8.18
N LEU A 76 -2.12 -0.73 7.72
CA LEU A 76 -3.27 -1.59 7.96
C LEU A 76 -3.70 -2.23 6.65
N VAL A 77 -3.82 -3.55 6.66
CA VAL A 77 -4.39 -4.31 5.55
C VAL A 77 -5.59 -5.10 6.06
N SER A 78 -6.73 -4.93 5.42
CA SER A 78 -7.91 -5.75 5.61
C SER A 78 -8.15 -6.56 4.34
N TYR A 79 -7.84 -7.84 4.40
CA TYR A 79 -8.05 -8.80 3.32
C TYR A 79 -9.40 -9.52 3.52
N MET A 80 -10.16 -9.63 2.43
CA MET A 80 -11.42 -10.36 2.37
C MET A 80 -11.53 -11.09 1.03
N LYS A 81 -11.94 -12.36 1.05
CA LYS A 81 -12.28 -13.15 -0.13
C LYS A 81 -13.75 -13.50 -0.08
N PHE A 82 -14.51 -12.99 -1.03
CA PHE A 82 -15.94 -13.25 -1.13
C PHE A 82 -16.23 -14.59 -1.78
N LYS A 83 -17.28 -15.27 -1.30
CA LYS A 83 -17.87 -16.41 -2.00
C LYS A 83 -18.57 -15.90 -3.26
N THR A 84 -18.19 -16.46 -4.40
CA THR A 84 -18.82 -16.14 -5.68
C THR A 84 -18.65 -17.30 -6.64
N ASP A 85 -19.69 -17.56 -7.42
CA ASP A 85 -19.69 -18.46 -8.57
C ASP A 85 -19.14 -17.78 -9.83
N LYS A 86 -19.13 -16.44 -9.86
CA LYS A 86 -18.56 -15.66 -10.96
C LYS A 86 -17.04 -15.83 -11.06
N PRO A 87 -16.49 -16.10 -12.25
CA PRO A 87 -15.05 -16.12 -12.45
C PRO A 87 -14.47 -14.70 -12.34
N ALA A 88 -13.20 -14.61 -11.92
CA ALA A 88 -12.49 -13.34 -11.67
C ALA A 88 -12.59 -12.31 -12.82
N LYS A 89 -12.50 -12.80 -14.06
CA LYS A 89 -12.57 -11.99 -15.30
C LYS A 89 -13.92 -11.28 -15.51
N ASP A 90 -15.00 -11.79 -14.91
CA ASP A 90 -16.36 -11.26 -15.08
C ASP A 90 -16.73 -10.29 -13.94
N ILE A 91 -15.82 -10.06 -12.99
CA ILE A 91 -15.97 -9.07 -11.92
C ILE A 91 -15.48 -7.72 -12.47
N ALA A 92 -16.38 -6.98 -13.10
CA ALA A 92 -16.12 -5.64 -13.61
C ALA A 92 -16.11 -4.61 -12.47
N VAL A 93 -14.93 -4.08 -12.16
CA VAL A 93 -14.72 -3.08 -11.10
C VAL A 93 -13.85 -1.97 -11.66
N ASP A 94 -14.30 -0.73 -11.55
CA ASP A 94 -13.45 0.44 -11.77
C ASP A 94 -12.66 0.71 -10.49
N ASP A 95 -11.47 0.11 -10.39
CA ASP A 95 -10.62 0.20 -9.20
C ASP A 95 -10.20 1.65 -8.89
N GLY A 96 -9.95 2.45 -9.92
CA GLY A 96 -9.55 3.85 -9.76
C GLY A 96 -10.67 4.68 -9.17
N ALA A 97 -11.86 4.63 -9.78
CA ALA A 97 -13.03 5.35 -9.28
C ALA A 97 -13.43 4.91 -7.86
N ASN A 98 -13.34 3.61 -7.58
CA ASN A 98 -13.67 3.06 -6.26
C ASN A 98 -12.70 3.53 -5.18
N VAL A 99 -11.39 3.52 -5.44
CA VAL A 99 -10.39 4.03 -4.49
C VAL A 99 -10.59 5.52 -4.24
N VAL A 100 -10.81 6.33 -5.28
CA VAL A 100 -11.09 7.77 -5.11
C VAL A 100 -12.37 7.99 -4.30
N LYS A 101 -13.43 7.24 -4.57
CA LYS A 101 -14.69 7.33 -3.81
C LYS A 101 -14.49 6.96 -2.34
N ALA A 102 -13.78 5.88 -2.05
CA ALA A 102 -13.49 5.45 -0.69
C ALA A 102 -12.63 6.50 0.06
N ALA A 103 -11.59 7.00 -0.59
CA ALA A 103 -10.72 8.04 -0.06
C ALA A 103 -11.49 9.31 0.30
N LYS A 104 -12.35 9.80 -0.61
CA LYS A 104 -13.21 10.97 -0.34
C LYS A 104 -14.19 10.73 0.80
N THR A 105 -14.76 9.53 0.88
CA THR A 105 -15.70 9.16 1.95
C THR A 105 -15.04 9.22 3.33
N ILE A 106 -13.79 8.76 3.45
CA ILE A 106 -13.10 8.66 4.73
C ILE A 106 -12.40 9.99 5.09
N TYR A 107 -11.77 10.64 4.11
CA TYR A 107 -10.83 11.75 4.35
C TYR A 107 -11.23 13.08 3.72
N GLY A 108 -12.33 13.16 2.94
CA GLY A 108 -12.60 14.31 2.07
C GLY A 108 -12.68 15.68 2.76
N THR A 109 -13.07 15.72 4.03
CA THR A 109 -13.12 16.96 4.82
C THR A 109 -11.76 17.37 5.40
N GLN A 110 -10.81 16.44 5.47
CA GLN A 110 -9.50 16.59 6.10
C GLN A 110 -8.35 16.64 5.10
N ALA A 111 -8.52 16.03 3.92
CA ALA A 111 -7.54 15.98 2.87
C ALA A 111 -7.43 17.31 2.12
N ALA A 112 -6.21 17.65 1.70
CA ALA A 112 -5.91 18.81 0.86
C ALA A 112 -6.32 18.57 -0.60
N GLU A 113 -6.34 17.31 -1.04
CA GLU A 113 -6.70 16.90 -2.39
C GLU A 113 -8.21 17.00 -2.63
N GLU A 114 -8.65 18.02 -3.35
CA GLU A 114 -10.05 18.15 -3.78
C GLU A 114 -10.44 17.09 -4.82
N GLN A 115 -9.48 16.73 -5.68
CA GLN A 115 -9.62 15.70 -6.71
C GLN A 115 -8.42 14.74 -6.66
N PRO A 116 -8.45 13.72 -5.77
CA PRO A 116 -7.42 12.70 -5.73
C PRO A 116 -7.33 11.97 -7.07
N VAL A 117 -6.11 11.84 -7.59
CA VAL A 117 -5.83 11.10 -8.83
C VAL A 117 -5.30 9.71 -8.45
N PRO A 118 -5.97 8.62 -8.86
CA PRO A 118 -5.53 7.28 -8.49
C PRO A 118 -4.37 6.82 -9.37
N THR A 119 -3.39 6.18 -8.74
CA THR A 119 -2.38 5.36 -9.43
C THR A 119 -2.90 3.94 -9.54
N ILE A 120 -2.74 3.31 -10.72
CA ILE A 120 -3.21 1.95 -10.98
C ILE A 120 -2.09 1.14 -11.62
N HIS A 121 -1.76 0.01 -11.01
CA HIS A 121 -0.87 -1.01 -11.55
C HIS A 121 -1.62 -2.30 -11.82
N ARG A 122 -1.39 -2.91 -13.00
CA ARG A 122 -1.96 -4.19 -13.39
C ARG A 122 -0.84 -5.17 -13.73
N LYS A 123 -0.90 -6.37 -13.17
CA LYS A 123 0.04 -7.45 -13.43
C LYS A 123 -0.71 -8.78 -13.39
N GLY A 124 -0.90 -9.39 -14.56
CA GLY A 124 -1.81 -10.53 -14.71
C GLY A 124 -3.20 -10.17 -14.22
N ASP A 125 -3.77 -11.03 -13.36
CA ASP A 125 -5.11 -10.84 -12.77
C ASP A 125 -5.11 -9.93 -11.52
N THR A 126 -3.94 -9.47 -11.09
CA THR A 126 -3.80 -8.59 -9.92
C THR A 126 -3.89 -7.13 -10.34
N VAL A 127 -4.79 -6.39 -9.71
CA VAL A 127 -4.91 -4.93 -9.84
C VAL A 127 -4.59 -4.27 -8.50
N ARG A 128 -3.68 -3.30 -8.52
CA ARG A 128 -3.29 -2.49 -7.36
C ARG A 128 -3.65 -1.05 -7.68
N ALA A 129 -4.53 -0.44 -6.89
CA ALA A 129 -4.95 0.94 -7.10
C ALA A 129 -4.84 1.70 -5.77
N TYR A 130 -4.31 2.92 -5.79
CA TYR A 130 -4.16 3.73 -4.57
C TYR A 130 -4.20 5.23 -4.87
N VAL A 131 -4.45 6.01 -3.82
CA VAL A 131 -4.27 7.46 -3.78
C VAL A 131 -3.48 7.83 -2.54
N THR A 132 -2.64 8.86 -2.65
CA THR A 132 -1.94 9.47 -1.52
C THR A 132 -2.59 10.81 -1.20
N LEU A 133 -2.80 11.06 0.09
CA LEU A 133 -3.51 12.23 0.60
C LEU A 133 -2.65 12.95 1.65
N HIS A 134 -2.67 14.27 1.58
CA HIS A 134 -2.06 15.15 2.56
C HIS A 134 -3.16 15.78 3.43
N PRO A 135 -2.92 16.00 4.73
CA PRO A 135 -3.84 16.75 5.56
C PRO A 135 -3.90 18.21 5.09
N ARG A 136 -5.06 18.84 5.29
CA ARG A 136 -5.19 20.30 5.22
C ARG A 136 -4.28 20.97 6.26
N PRO A 137 -3.83 22.21 6.00
CA PRO A 137 -3.06 22.97 6.99
C PRO A 137 -3.77 23.03 8.35
N GLY A 138 -3.06 22.67 9.42
CA GLY A 138 -3.57 22.66 10.79
C GLY A 138 -4.49 21.48 11.15
N ALA A 139 -4.69 20.52 10.24
CA ALA A 139 -5.46 19.30 10.49
C ALA A 139 -4.56 18.05 10.46
N GLY A 140 -5.08 16.93 10.95
CA GLY A 140 -4.53 15.60 10.73
C GLY A 140 -5.57 14.70 10.07
N LEU A 141 -5.13 13.67 9.36
CA LEU A 141 -6.01 12.68 8.76
C LEU A 141 -6.54 11.71 9.83
N ASN A 142 -7.82 11.34 9.73
CA ASN A 142 -8.46 10.41 10.67
C ASN A 142 -7.96 8.98 10.44
N VAL A 143 -6.97 8.57 11.23
CA VAL A 143 -6.37 7.24 11.17
C VAL A 143 -6.63 6.47 12.46
N ALA A 144 -6.37 5.16 12.42
CA ALA A 144 -6.52 4.33 13.61
C ALA A 144 -5.62 4.84 14.77
N PRO A 145 -6.05 4.67 16.04
CA PRO A 145 -5.27 5.13 17.19
C PRO A 145 -3.83 4.62 17.17
N GLY A 146 -2.91 5.54 17.50
CA GLY A 146 -1.47 5.29 17.52
C GLY A 146 -0.80 5.23 16.15
N TYR A 147 -1.51 5.48 15.04
CA TYR A 147 -0.88 5.72 13.74
C TYR A 147 -0.65 7.22 13.52
N PRO A 148 0.41 7.62 12.78
CA PRO A 148 0.65 9.00 12.41
C PRO A 148 -0.42 9.57 11.47
N THR A 149 -0.68 10.87 11.57
CA THR A 149 -1.80 11.55 10.88
C THR A 149 -1.37 12.46 9.74
N GLY A 150 -0.06 12.54 9.44
CA GLY A 150 0.53 13.53 8.53
C GLY A 150 0.49 13.17 7.05
N CYS A 151 0.20 11.91 6.71
CA CYS A 151 0.03 11.43 5.34
C CYS A 151 -0.73 10.11 5.36
N VAL A 152 -1.62 9.90 4.38
CA VAL A 152 -2.24 8.59 4.15
C VAL A 152 -2.15 8.20 2.69
N THR A 153 -1.62 7.01 2.42
CA THR A 153 -1.86 6.31 1.15
C THR A 153 -2.90 5.22 1.38
N THR A 154 -4.05 5.32 0.71
CA THR A 154 -5.12 4.32 0.80
C THR A 154 -5.44 3.74 -0.57
N GLY A 155 -5.78 2.46 -0.61
CA GLY A 155 -5.97 1.76 -1.88
C GLY A 155 -6.45 0.32 -1.72
N THR A 156 -6.51 -0.36 -2.85
CA THR A 156 -6.96 -1.75 -2.95
C THR A 156 -5.97 -2.62 -3.72
N ILE A 157 -5.81 -3.88 -3.29
CA ILE A 157 -5.20 -4.96 -4.08
C ILE A 157 -6.29 -5.98 -4.38
N ARG A 158 -6.67 -6.11 -5.64
CA ARG A 158 -7.71 -7.03 -6.10
C ARG A 158 -7.12 -8.18 -6.89
N LEU A 159 -7.56 -9.39 -6.54
CA LEU A 159 -7.28 -10.65 -7.23
C LEU A 159 -8.61 -11.40 -7.40
N GLY A 160 -9.29 -11.16 -8.52
CA GLY A 160 -10.66 -11.67 -8.73
C GLY A 160 -11.64 -11.24 -7.65
N ALA A 161 -12.17 -12.21 -6.90
CA ALA A 161 -13.10 -12.00 -5.80
C ALA A 161 -12.44 -11.67 -4.45
N ALA A 162 -11.11 -11.67 -4.42
CA ALA A 162 -10.34 -11.32 -3.24
C ALA A 162 -9.90 -9.85 -3.29
N ILE A 163 -10.11 -9.12 -2.20
CA ILE A 163 -9.83 -7.69 -2.09
C ILE A 163 -9.06 -7.44 -0.79
N HIS A 164 -7.94 -6.74 -0.91
CA HIS A 164 -7.25 -6.14 0.22
C HIS A 164 -7.56 -4.66 0.22
N ASN A 165 -8.16 -4.13 1.28
CA ASN A 165 -8.20 -2.70 1.55
C ASN A 165 -6.96 -2.34 2.36
N VAL A 166 -6.18 -1.38 1.88
CA VAL A 166 -4.91 -1.00 2.49
C VAL A 166 -4.92 0.47 2.86
N SER A 167 -4.36 0.78 4.03
CA SER A 167 -4.10 2.14 4.50
C SER A 167 -2.69 2.20 5.07
N ILE A 168 -1.85 3.07 4.51
CA ILE A 168 -0.50 3.38 4.96
C ILE A 168 -0.55 4.79 5.55
N ALA A 169 -0.26 4.93 6.83
CA ALA A 169 -0.33 6.20 7.56
C ALA A 169 1.06 6.56 8.10
N SER A 170 1.50 7.79 7.84
CA SER A 170 2.86 8.26 8.11
C SER A 170 2.90 9.69 8.61
N GLU A 171 4.01 10.09 9.23
CA GLU A 171 4.23 11.48 9.66
C GLU A 171 4.34 12.44 8.46
N SER A 172 4.84 11.95 7.32
CA SER A 172 4.91 12.70 6.06
C SER A 172 4.98 11.73 4.86
N CYS A 173 4.50 12.17 3.70
CA CYS A 173 4.51 11.37 2.46
C CYS A 173 5.92 11.24 1.87
N GLU A 174 6.82 12.16 2.22
CA GLU A 174 8.23 12.21 1.84
C GLU A 174 9.10 11.30 2.73
N SER A 175 8.56 10.80 3.84
CA SER A 175 9.32 9.90 4.71
C SER A 175 9.70 8.61 3.96
N ALA A 176 10.96 8.19 4.10
CA ALA A 176 11.47 6.99 3.43
C ALA A 176 10.67 5.73 3.81
N SER A 177 10.13 5.70 5.03
CA SER A 177 9.27 4.62 5.52
C SER A 177 7.93 4.56 4.79
N HIS A 178 7.33 5.72 4.48
CA HIS A 178 6.11 5.79 3.68
C HIS A 178 6.36 5.28 2.27
N GLN A 179 7.37 5.84 1.60
CA GLN A 179 7.71 5.50 0.22
C GLN A 179 8.05 4.02 0.06
N GLN A 180 8.82 3.45 1.00
CA GLN A 180 9.12 2.03 1.02
C GLN A 180 7.85 1.18 1.15
N ALA A 181 6.92 1.55 2.05
CA ALA A 181 5.67 0.81 2.22
C ALA A 181 4.79 0.89 0.96
N VAL A 182 4.65 2.07 0.35
CA VAL A 182 3.90 2.25 -0.90
C VAL A 182 4.52 1.41 -2.02
N ALA A 183 5.84 1.49 -2.18
CA ALA A 183 6.56 0.73 -3.18
C ALA A 183 6.40 -0.78 -2.98
N ALA A 184 6.58 -1.29 -1.75
CA ALA A 184 6.46 -2.71 -1.43
C ALA A 184 5.05 -3.26 -1.63
N ILE A 185 4.03 -2.46 -1.30
CA ILE A 185 2.63 -2.90 -1.30
C ILE A 185 1.97 -2.69 -2.66
N PHE A 186 2.16 -1.56 -3.31
CA PHE A 186 1.40 -1.19 -4.50
C PHE A 186 2.20 -1.30 -5.80
N GLU A 187 3.51 -1.02 -5.77
CA GLU A 187 4.31 -0.85 -6.99
C GLU A 187 5.12 -2.10 -7.36
N THR A 188 5.74 -2.79 -6.40
CA THR A 188 6.59 -3.96 -6.68
C THR A 188 5.83 -5.27 -6.77
N GLY A 189 4.62 -5.34 -6.22
CA GLY A 189 3.68 -6.45 -6.33
C GLY A 189 4.32 -7.83 -6.56
N GLY A 190 4.72 -8.49 -5.46
CA GLY A 190 5.11 -9.90 -5.45
C GLY A 190 4.14 -10.76 -6.25
N GLN A 191 4.70 -11.72 -6.98
CA GLN A 191 3.93 -12.70 -7.76
C GLN A 191 3.03 -13.54 -6.88
#